data_AF-A0A9E1GL57-F1
#
_entry.id   AF-A0A9E1GL57-F1
#
_cell.length_a   1.000
_cell.length_b   1.000
_cell.length_c   1.000
_cell.angle_alpha   90.00
_cell.angle_beta   90.00
_cell.angle_gamma   90.00
#
_symmetry.space_group_name_H-M   'P 1'
#
loop_
_entity.id
_entity.type
_entity.pdbx_description
1 polymer ?
#
loop_
_entity_poly.entity_id
_entity_poly.type
_entity_poly.pdbx_seq_one_letter_code
_entity_poly.pdbx_strand_id
1 'polypeptide(L)'
;MKLVTATDVWYTQQQKTLDEIAEKLGVVAYRPSYHGAERDKNTVLFYLKEDEEHNREVDRQPVRYSRSEAKGRGVNVNSECVYRDHFWSFENSDANGQLDMGWANNGKLNLRSLDWKTKLEGSITFAFARKMQFDYIRSTGGYLEPREADATYNDWNREQLRALKMMHGRLFLGSINFHGDQRKKVVAGKEGIYEELLDQMVYNFGCDFAVPAPDKELEKLIRAWNEDERLPKKLVDVEAMTGRVEQLGGINLIWY
;
A
#
# COMPACT_ATOMS: atom_id res chain seq x y z
N MET A 1 21.27 -37.83 3.82
CA MET A 1 21.00 -36.77 4.81
C MET A 1 21.28 -35.44 4.12
N LYS A 2 20.25 -34.64 3.79
CA LYS A 2 20.46 -33.34 3.13
C LYS A 2 20.92 -32.35 4.21
N LEU A 3 22.07 -31.70 4.02
CA LEU A 3 22.57 -30.69 4.95
C LEU A 3 21.63 -29.48 4.89
N VAL A 4 21.08 -29.08 6.03
CA VAL A 4 20.28 -27.84 6.15
C VAL A 4 21.24 -26.67 6.09
N THR A 5 21.06 -25.80 5.09
CA THR A 5 21.85 -24.58 4.91
C THR A 5 21.21 -23.39 5.62
N ALA A 6 21.96 -22.31 5.83
CA ALA A 6 21.40 -21.06 6.35
C ALA A 6 20.28 -20.50 5.44
N THR A 7 20.41 -20.70 4.12
CA THR A 7 19.41 -20.35 3.12
C THR A 7 18.10 -21.12 3.35
N ASP A 8 18.17 -22.41 3.65
CA ASP A 8 16.98 -23.24 3.92
C ASP A 8 16.23 -22.76 5.17
N VAL A 9 16.97 -22.32 6.20
CA VAL A 9 16.40 -21.76 7.44
C VAL A 9 15.71 -20.43 7.16
N TRP A 10 16.35 -19.52 6.43
CA TRP A 10 15.75 -18.23 6.05
C TRP A 10 14.49 -18.41 5.20
N TYR A 11 14.57 -19.26 4.18
CA TYR A 11 13.43 -19.60 3.34
C TYR A 11 12.25 -20.09 4.20
N THR A 12 12.49 -21.08 5.06
CA THR A 12 11.45 -21.64 5.94
C THR A 12 10.84 -20.58 6.85
N GLN A 13 11.67 -19.68 7.40
CA GLN A 13 11.19 -18.60 8.26
C GLN A 13 10.34 -17.59 7.49
N GLN A 14 10.74 -17.22 6.27
CA GLN A 14 9.97 -16.34 5.40
C GLN A 14 8.62 -16.96 5.06
N GLN A 15 8.62 -18.24 4.65
CA GLN A 15 7.41 -18.98 4.31
C GLN A 15 6.42 -19.03 5.47
N LYS A 16 6.90 -19.39 6.66
CA LYS A 16 6.08 -19.41 7.89
C LYS A 16 5.49 -18.04 8.20
N THR A 17 6.28 -16.97 8.11
CA THR A 17 5.80 -15.61 8.37
C THR A 17 4.79 -15.14 7.32
N LEU A 18 4.97 -15.48 6.04
CA LEU A 18 4.00 -15.16 4.99
C LEU A 18 2.66 -15.86 5.23
N ASP A 19 2.68 -17.13 5.65
CA ASP A 19 1.46 -17.88 5.99
C ASP A 19 0.76 -17.32 7.24
N GLU A 20 1.52 -16.99 8.29
CA GLU A 20 0.97 -16.36 9.51
C GLU A 20 0.28 -15.02 9.20
N ILE A 21 0.86 -14.20 8.32
CA ILE A 21 0.26 -12.93 7.90
C ILE A 21 -0.99 -13.19 7.05
N ALA A 22 -0.96 -14.16 6.15
CA ALA A 22 -2.12 -14.52 5.33
C ALA A 22 -3.30 -15.00 6.20
N GLU A 23 -3.02 -15.85 7.19
CA GLU A 23 -4.01 -16.32 8.18
C GLU A 23 -4.60 -15.15 8.96
N LYS A 24 -3.74 -14.26 9.49
CA LYS A 24 -4.17 -13.07 10.25
C LYS A 24 -5.09 -12.16 9.46
N LEU A 25 -4.81 -11.95 8.18
CA LEU A 25 -5.62 -11.11 7.29
C LEU A 25 -6.83 -11.85 6.69
N GLY A 26 -6.91 -13.18 6.86
CA GLY A 26 -7.96 -14.01 6.27
C GLY A 26 -7.87 -14.15 4.75
N VAL A 27 -6.67 -14.06 4.18
CA VAL A 27 -6.37 -14.08 2.74
C VAL A 27 -5.61 -15.35 2.34
N VAL A 28 -5.34 -15.53 1.04
CA VAL A 28 -4.61 -16.70 0.52
C VAL A 28 -3.19 -16.32 0.09
N ALA A 29 -2.19 -17.02 0.62
CA ALA A 29 -0.80 -16.99 0.15
C ALA A 29 -0.55 -18.11 -0.88
N TYR A 30 -0.66 -17.77 -2.16
CA TYR A 30 -0.48 -18.69 -3.28
C TYR A 30 0.98 -18.73 -3.76
N ARG A 31 1.52 -19.93 -3.99
CA ARG A 31 2.89 -20.14 -4.48
C ARG A 31 2.85 -20.64 -5.91
N PRO A 32 3.17 -19.81 -6.91
CA PRO A 32 3.16 -20.23 -8.29
C PRO A 32 4.22 -21.29 -8.56
N SER A 33 3.85 -22.30 -9.35
CA SER A 33 4.79 -23.35 -9.77
C SER A 33 5.58 -23.01 -11.05
N TYR A 34 5.46 -21.78 -11.58
CA TYR A 34 5.87 -21.41 -12.95
C TYR A 34 7.38 -21.49 -13.23
N HIS A 35 8.26 -21.53 -12.23
CA HIS A 35 9.70 -21.36 -12.44
C HIS A 35 10.58 -22.58 -12.24
N GLY A 36 10.04 -23.74 -11.84
CA GLY A 36 10.87 -24.91 -11.51
C GLY A 36 11.80 -24.63 -10.31
N ALA A 37 12.30 -25.69 -9.68
CA ALA A 37 12.98 -25.59 -8.38
C ALA A 37 14.31 -24.80 -8.36
N GLU A 38 14.82 -24.35 -9.50
CA GLU A 38 16.20 -23.82 -9.62
C GLU A 38 16.30 -22.31 -9.92
N ARG A 39 15.18 -21.60 -10.15
CA ARG A 39 15.20 -20.15 -10.49
C ARG A 39 14.10 -19.30 -9.87
N ASP A 40 13.23 -19.88 -9.05
CA ASP A 40 12.17 -19.10 -8.40
C ASP A 40 12.75 -18.18 -7.31
N LYS A 41 12.33 -16.91 -7.32
CA LYS A 41 12.69 -15.92 -6.31
C LYS A 41 11.84 -16.08 -5.06
N ASN A 42 11.52 -17.31 -4.67
CA ASN A 42 10.63 -17.58 -3.54
C ASN A 42 9.30 -16.81 -3.68
N THR A 43 8.69 -16.86 -4.86
CA THR A 43 7.56 -15.98 -5.19
C THR A 43 6.32 -16.41 -4.40
N VAL A 44 5.63 -15.47 -3.76
CA VAL A 44 4.34 -15.71 -3.09
C VAL A 44 3.36 -14.61 -3.45
N LEU A 45 2.19 -14.97 -3.94
CA LEU A 45 1.13 -14.06 -4.36
C LEU A 45 0.01 -14.04 -3.32
N PHE A 46 -0.46 -12.86 -2.95
CA PHE A 46 -1.54 -12.68 -1.97
C PHE A 46 -2.85 -12.32 -2.66
N TYR A 47 -3.88 -13.13 -2.42
CA TYR A 47 -5.22 -12.99 -3.00
C TYR A 47 -6.28 -12.88 -1.91
N LEU A 48 -7.35 -12.14 -2.19
CA LEU A 48 -8.60 -12.34 -1.46
C LEU A 48 -9.10 -13.76 -1.71
N LYS A 49 -9.83 -14.35 -0.74
CA LYS A 49 -10.33 -15.73 -0.86
C LYS A 49 -11.20 -15.89 -2.10
N GLU A 50 -12.10 -14.94 -2.33
CA GLU A 50 -13.02 -14.91 -3.45
C GLU A 50 -12.28 -14.76 -4.80
N ASP A 51 -11.15 -14.03 -4.80
CA ASP A 51 -10.34 -13.85 -6.00
C ASP A 51 -9.53 -15.12 -6.32
N GLU A 52 -9.05 -15.83 -5.31
CA GLU A 52 -8.37 -17.11 -5.49
C GLU A 52 -9.33 -18.22 -5.93
N GLU A 53 -10.52 -18.29 -5.33
CA GLU A 53 -11.59 -19.22 -5.72
C GLU A 53 -12.01 -19.00 -7.18
N HIS A 54 -12.25 -17.74 -7.57
CA HIS A 54 -12.51 -17.37 -8.96
C HIS A 54 -11.37 -17.84 -9.88
N ASN A 55 -10.12 -17.63 -9.49
CA ASN A 55 -8.97 -18.03 -10.31
C ASN A 55 -8.87 -19.55 -10.48
N ARG A 56 -9.23 -20.34 -9.46
CA ARG A 56 -9.35 -21.80 -9.59
C ARG A 56 -10.47 -22.22 -10.53
N GLU A 57 -11.53 -21.44 -10.64
CA GLU A 57 -12.59 -21.68 -11.64
C GLU A 57 -12.11 -21.32 -13.04
N VAL A 58 -11.39 -20.21 -13.22
CA VAL A 58 -10.74 -19.83 -14.49
C VAL A 58 -9.79 -20.92 -14.96
N ASP A 59 -9.03 -21.56 -14.06
CA ASP A 59 -8.14 -22.69 -14.39
C ASP A 59 -8.87 -23.90 -14.99
N ARG A 60 -10.18 -24.05 -14.71
CA ARG A 60 -11.02 -25.13 -15.27
C ARG A 60 -11.67 -24.75 -16.59
N GLN A 61 -11.58 -23.50 -17.00
CA GLN A 61 -12.17 -23.03 -18.25
C GLN A 61 -11.36 -23.50 -19.47
N PRO A 62 -12.02 -23.79 -20.61
CA PRO A 62 -11.33 -24.20 -21.83
C PRO A 62 -10.49 -23.07 -22.44
N VAL A 63 -10.82 -21.82 -22.12
CA VAL A 63 -10.06 -20.64 -22.52
C VAL A 63 -9.92 -19.71 -21.33
N ARG A 64 -8.73 -19.13 -21.19
CA ARG A 64 -8.36 -18.28 -20.05
C ARG A 64 -7.52 -17.11 -20.53
N TYR A 65 -7.64 -15.99 -19.82
CA TYR A 65 -6.95 -14.77 -20.14
C TYR A 65 -6.40 -14.13 -18.88
N SER A 66 -5.18 -13.63 -18.97
CA SER A 66 -4.76 -12.54 -18.10
C SER A 66 -5.63 -11.31 -18.35
N ARG A 67 -5.68 -10.41 -17.37
CA ARG A 67 -6.44 -9.17 -17.47
C ARG A 67 -5.96 -8.27 -18.63
N SER A 68 -4.66 -8.26 -18.90
CA SER A 68 -4.06 -7.50 -20.01
C SER A 68 -4.47 -8.07 -21.37
N GLU A 69 -4.45 -9.40 -21.53
CA GLU A 69 -4.91 -10.06 -22.75
C GLU A 69 -6.40 -9.80 -23.01
N ALA A 70 -7.24 -9.89 -21.97
CA ALA A 70 -8.66 -9.61 -22.09
C ALA A 70 -8.92 -8.16 -22.55
N LYS A 71 -8.19 -7.19 -21.97
CA LYS A 71 -8.28 -5.77 -22.36
C LYS A 71 -7.77 -5.51 -23.78
N GLY A 72 -6.69 -6.18 -24.19
CA GLY A 72 -6.06 -6.00 -25.50
C GLY A 72 -6.89 -6.54 -26.68
N ARG A 73 -7.88 -7.39 -26.41
CA ARG A 73 -8.70 -8.02 -27.46
C ARG A 73 -9.73 -7.12 -28.12
N GLY A 74 -10.05 -5.97 -27.53
CA GLY A 74 -11.03 -5.03 -28.09
C GLY A 74 -12.46 -5.57 -28.20
N VAL A 75 -12.73 -6.75 -27.62
CA VAL A 75 -14.04 -7.37 -27.53
C VAL A 75 -14.34 -7.70 -26.07
N ASN A 76 -15.62 -7.77 -25.71
CA ASN A 76 -16.01 -8.14 -24.35
C ASN A 76 -15.73 -9.63 -24.12
N VAL A 77 -14.71 -9.91 -23.31
CA VAL A 77 -14.31 -11.27 -22.92
C VAL A 77 -15.14 -11.69 -21.71
N ASN A 78 -15.66 -12.93 -21.69
CA ASN A 78 -16.36 -13.45 -20.52
C ASN A 78 -15.45 -13.35 -19.28
N SER A 79 -15.89 -12.60 -18.27
CA SER A 79 -15.13 -12.37 -17.03
C SER A 79 -14.84 -13.65 -16.24
N GLU A 80 -15.65 -14.70 -16.41
CA GLU A 80 -15.40 -16.03 -15.82
C GLU A 80 -14.18 -16.73 -16.41
N CYS A 81 -13.67 -16.24 -17.55
CA CYS A 81 -12.45 -16.73 -18.19
C CYS A 81 -11.24 -15.82 -17.93
N VAL A 82 -11.39 -14.77 -17.12
CA VAL A 82 -10.33 -13.79 -16.87
C VAL A 82 -9.83 -13.94 -15.43
N TYR A 83 -8.53 -14.12 -15.26
CA TYR A 83 -7.91 -14.15 -13.94
C TYR A 83 -8.08 -12.80 -13.23
N ARG A 84 -8.37 -12.86 -11.93
CA ARG A 84 -8.28 -11.73 -11.01
C ARG A 84 -6.86 -11.59 -10.50
N ASP A 85 -6.43 -10.35 -10.34
CA ASP A 85 -5.06 -10.03 -9.94
C ASP A 85 -4.86 -10.28 -8.43
N HIS A 86 -3.64 -10.66 -8.05
CA HIS A 86 -3.24 -10.61 -6.65
C HIS A 86 -3.20 -9.15 -6.19
N PHE A 87 -3.48 -8.89 -4.92
CA PHE A 87 -3.38 -7.53 -4.39
C PHE A 87 -1.94 -7.18 -3.96
N TRP A 88 -1.11 -8.20 -3.72
CA TRP A 88 0.30 -8.03 -3.37
C TRP A 88 1.11 -9.29 -3.70
N SER A 89 2.42 -9.14 -3.88
CA SER A 89 3.33 -10.25 -4.11
C SER A 89 4.64 -10.06 -3.35
N PHE A 90 5.20 -11.18 -2.89
CA PHE A 90 6.53 -11.30 -2.33
C PHE A 90 7.45 -11.94 -3.37
N GLU A 91 8.65 -11.39 -3.50
CA GLU A 91 9.77 -12.08 -4.16
C GLU A 91 11.08 -11.69 -3.47
N ASN A 92 11.99 -12.64 -3.29
CA ASN A 92 13.35 -12.40 -2.86
C ASN A 92 14.17 -11.80 -4.00
N SER A 93 14.27 -10.47 -4.00
CA SER A 93 15.05 -9.73 -4.98
C SER A 93 15.74 -8.50 -4.36
N ASP A 94 16.99 -8.29 -4.77
CA ASP A 94 17.76 -7.07 -4.48
C ASP A 94 17.28 -5.89 -5.34
N ALA A 95 17.89 -4.70 -5.16
CA ALA A 95 17.53 -3.50 -5.92
C ALA A 95 17.70 -3.61 -7.44
N ASN A 96 18.49 -4.60 -7.91
CA ASN A 96 18.70 -4.88 -9.33
C ASN A 96 17.79 -6.01 -9.85
N GLY A 97 16.85 -6.47 -9.03
CA GLY A 97 15.97 -7.59 -9.36
C GLY A 97 16.66 -8.94 -9.39
N GLN A 98 17.87 -9.08 -8.81
CA GLN A 98 18.57 -10.35 -8.69
C GLN A 98 18.14 -11.08 -7.41
N LEU A 99 18.15 -12.41 -7.44
CA LEU A 99 17.79 -13.22 -6.27
C LEU A 99 18.71 -12.91 -5.07
N ASP A 100 18.14 -12.39 -3.98
CA ASP A 100 18.82 -12.22 -2.69
C ASP A 100 17.83 -12.52 -1.55
N MET A 101 18.14 -13.51 -0.71
CA MET A 101 17.30 -13.91 0.43
C MET A 101 17.24 -12.88 1.56
N GLY A 102 18.17 -11.94 1.60
CA GLY A 102 18.23 -10.83 2.56
C GLY A 102 17.43 -9.60 2.13
N TRP A 103 16.86 -9.61 0.92
CA TRP A 103 16.02 -8.53 0.41
C TRP A 103 14.72 -9.09 -0.19
N ALA A 104 13.71 -8.23 -0.31
CA ALA A 104 12.51 -8.54 -1.07
C ALA A 104 11.98 -7.34 -1.86
N ASN A 105 11.22 -7.67 -2.90
CA ASN A 105 10.44 -6.77 -3.74
C ASN A 105 11.31 -5.65 -4.36
N ASN A 106 12.38 -6.07 -5.04
CA ASN A 106 13.36 -5.22 -5.69
C ASN A 106 14.10 -4.32 -4.70
N GLY A 107 14.62 -4.91 -3.61
CA GLY A 107 15.37 -4.20 -2.58
C GLY A 107 14.56 -3.28 -1.67
N LYS A 108 13.23 -3.26 -1.79
CA LYS A 108 12.35 -2.40 -0.97
C LYS A 108 12.25 -2.87 0.48
N LEU A 109 12.40 -4.16 0.73
CA LEU A 109 12.32 -4.76 2.05
C LEU A 109 13.65 -5.36 2.46
N ASN A 110 14.24 -4.83 3.53
CA ASN A 110 15.44 -5.40 4.14
C ASN A 110 15.04 -6.55 5.08
N LEU A 111 15.29 -7.79 4.66
CA LEU A 111 14.96 -8.99 5.44
C LEU A 111 16.04 -9.36 6.46
N ARG A 112 17.12 -8.57 6.54
CA ARG A 112 18.19 -8.71 7.53
C ARG A 112 17.99 -7.82 8.76
N SER A 113 17.04 -6.87 8.72
CA SER A 113 16.77 -5.98 9.86
C SER A 113 16.03 -6.72 10.98
N LEU A 114 16.22 -6.32 12.24
CA LEU A 114 15.56 -6.98 13.37
C LEU A 114 14.03 -6.92 13.31
N ASP A 115 13.49 -5.90 12.65
CA ASP A 115 12.06 -5.61 12.51
C ASP A 115 11.47 -6.07 11.17
N TRP A 116 12.18 -6.89 10.39
CA TRP A 116 11.76 -7.26 9.02
C TRP A 116 10.36 -7.87 8.96
N LYS A 117 9.96 -8.66 9.96
CA LYS A 117 8.63 -9.28 10.03
C LYS A 117 7.53 -8.25 10.15
N THR A 118 7.72 -7.24 11.01
CA THR A 118 6.78 -6.13 11.18
C THR A 118 6.68 -5.31 9.90
N LYS A 119 7.80 -5.05 9.22
CA LYS A 119 7.82 -4.33 7.94
C LYS A 119 7.14 -5.09 6.81
N LEU A 120 7.37 -6.40 6.75
CA LEU A 120 6.71 -7.30 5.80
C LEU A 120 5.20 -7.34 6.04
N GLU A 121 4.77 -7.53 7.29
CA GLU A 121 3.36 -7.48 7.69
C GLU A 121 2.72 -6.14 7.34
N GLY A 122 3.40 -5.02 7.64
CA GLY A 122 2.95 -3.69 7.27
C GLY A 122 2.77 -3.53 5.77
N SER A 123 3.70 -4.06 4.95
CA SER A 123 3.63 -3.96 3.50
C SER A 123 2.44 -4.73 2.91
N ILE A 124 2.20 -5.94 3.39
CA ILE A 124 1.06 -6.77 2.96
C ILE A 124 -0.25 -6.15 3.44
N THR A 125 -0.32 -5.74 4.70
CA THR A 125 -1.51 -5.13 5.31
C THR A 125 -1.88 -3.83 4.60
N PHE A 126 -0.89 -3.00 4.25
CA PHE A 126 -1.12 -1.75 3.53
C PHE A 126 -1.73 -2.00 2.14
N ALA A 127 -1.21 -2.97 1.39
CA ALA A 127 -1.75 -3.35 0.09
C ALA A 127 -3.17 -3.95 0.22
N PHE A 128 -3.40 -4.77 1.24
CA PHE A 128 -4.73 -5.31 1.57
C PHE A 128 -5.73 -4.20 1.89
N ALA A 129 -5.40 -3.27 2.80
CA ALA A 129 -6.27 -2.17 3.18
C ALA A 129 -6.63 -1.28 1.97
N ARG A 130 -5.66 -1.02 1.07
CA ARG A 130 -5.94 -0.32 -0.19
C ARG A 130 -6.89 -1.10 -1.08
N LYS A 131 -6.68 -2.42 -1.26
CA LYS A 131 -7.58 -3.27 -2.05
C LYS A 131 -9.01 -3.23 -1.49
N MET A 132 -9.17 -3.39 -0.18
CA MET A 132 -10.48 -3.36 0.47
C MET A 132 -11.16 -2.00 0.34
N GLN A 133 -10.41 -0.90 0.48
CA GLN A 133 -10.93 0.44 0.25
C GLN A 133 -11.41 0.65 -1.19
N PHE A 134 -10.63 0.21 -2.18
CA PHE A 134 -11.02 0.29 -3.60
C PHE A 134 -12.25 -0.55 -3.92
N ASP A 135 -12.32 -1.78 -3.40
CA ASP A 135 -13.48 -2.65 -3.60
C ASP A 135 -14.72 -2.08 -2.94
N TYR A 136 -14.59 -1.48 -1.74
CA TYR A 136 -15.66 -0.79 -1.07
C TYR A 136 -16.23 0.35 -1.93
N ILE A 137 -15.38 1.26 -2.43
CA ILE A 137 -15.80 2.34 -3.33
C ILE A 137 -16.46 1.81 -4.61
N ARG A 138 -15.92 0.73 -5.18
CA ARG A 138 -16.54 0.12 -6.36
C ARG A 138 -17.94 -0.42 -6.03
N SER A 139 -18.12 -0.97 -4.84
CA SER A 139 -19.40 -1.51 -4.38
C SER A 139 -20.45 -0.42 -4.09
N THR A 140 -20.02 0.79 -3.70
CA THR A 140 -20.92 1.91 -3.45
C THR A 140 -21.38 2.63 -4.72
N GLY A 141 -20.74 2.39 -5.87
CA GLY A 141 -21.02 3.08 -7.14
C GLY A 141 -20.00 4.15 -7.53
N GLY A 142 -18.93 4.31 -6.74
CA GLY A 142 -17.82 5.22 -7.03
C GLY A 142 -17.59 6.25 -5.93
N TYR A 143 -16.58 7.09 -6.11
CA TYR A 143 -16.10 8.07 -5.12
C TYR A 143 -17.08 9.23 -4.83
N LEU A 144 -18.21 9.34 -5.53
CA LEU A 144 -19.22 10.37 -5.28
C LEU A 144 -20.36 9.88 -4.38
N GLU A 145 -20.38 8.59 -4.05
CA GLU A 145 -21.49 7.93 -3.35
C GLU A 145 -21.31 7.79 -1.82
N PRO A 146 -20.09 7.60 -1.27
CA PRO A 146 -19.96 7.51 0.18
C PRO A 146 -20.44 8.79 0.86
N ARG A 147 -21.13 8.61 1.99
CA ARG A 147 -21.68 9.73 2.77
C ARG A 147 -20.59 10.41 3.56
N GLU A 148 -20.87 11.63 3.99
CA GLU A 148 -20.03 12.29 4.98
C GLU A 148 -19.93 11.43 6.25
N ALA A 149 -18.74 11.30 6.81
CA ALA A 149 -18.33 10.42 7.89
C ALA A 149 -18.54 8.91 7.64
N ASP A 150 -18.30 8.40 6.42
CA ASP A 150 -18.37 6.97 6.11
C ASP A 150 -17.35 6.16 6.94
N ALA A 151 -17.86 5.41 7.92
CA ALA A 151 -17.02 4.65 8.84
C ALA A 151 -16.19 3.58 8.12
N THR A 152 -16.76 2.91 7.10
CA THR A 152 -16.07 1.81 6.43
C THR A 152 -14.86 2.33 5.65
N TYR A 153 -15.06 3.38 4.86
CA TYR A 153 -13.96 3.99 4.11
C TYR A 153 -12.88 4.55 5.04
N ASN A 154 -13.29 5.28 6.07
CA ASN A 154 -12.38 5.95 6.99
C ASN A 154 -11.63 4.99 7.91
N ASP A 155 -12.21 3.83 8.23
CA ASP A 155 -11.50 2.78 8.95
C ASP A 155 -10.42 2.14 8.07
N TRP A 156 -10.64 2.03 6.75
CA TRP A 156 -9.56 1.66 5.83
C TRP A 156 -8.46 2.71 5.71
N ASN A 157 -8.76 4.01 5.85
CA ASN A 157 -7.72 5.04 5.97
C ASN A 157 -6.86 4.80 7.22
N ARG A 158 -7.51 4.55 8.37
CA ARG A 158 -6.80 4.25 9.62
C ARG A 158 -5.95 2.99 9.53
N GLU A 159 -6.44 1.96 8.87
CA GLU A 159 -5.70 0.72 8.65
C GLU A 159 -4.48 0.94 7.73
N GLN A 160 -4.61 1.76 6.70
CA GLN A 160 -3.48 2.18 5.87
C GLN A 160 -2.42 2.93 6.69
N LEU A 161 -2.83 3.86 7.56
CA LEU A 161 -1.91 4.58 8.46
C LEU A 161 -1.17 3.63 9.41
N ARG A 162 -1.91 2.69 10.04
CA ARG A 162 -1.34 1.67 10.93
C ARG A 162 -0.28 0.84 10.19
N ALA A 163 -0.63 0.34 9.00
CA ALA A 163 0.25 -0.49 8.20
C ALA A 163 1.49 0.28 7.70
N LEU A 164 1.32 1.54 7.30
CA LEU A 164 2.43 2.40 6.86
C LEU A 164 3.41 2.70 8.01
N LYS A 165 2.90 2.92 9.23
CA LYS A 165 3.74 3.02 10.43
C LYS A 165 4.53 1.73 10.69
N MET A 166 3.95 0.56 10.47
CA MET A 166 4.66 -0.72 10.58
C MET A 166 5.77 -0.87 9.53
N MET A 167 5.54 -0.40 8.30
CA MET A 167 6.54 -0.43 7.22
C MET A 167 7.78 0.42 7.52
N HIS A 168 7.58 1.58 8.13
CA HIS A 168 8.63 2.58 8.29
C HIS A 168 9.12 2.76 9.74
N GLY A 169 8.41 2.19 10.71
CA GLY A 169 8.67 2.32 12.15
C GLY A 169 8.16 3.63 12.77
N ARG A 170 8.07 4.70 11.97
CA ARG A 170 7.52 6.01 12.36
C ARG A 170 6.62 6.53 11.25
N LEU A 171 5.69 7.40 11.61
CA LEU A 171 4.80 8.04 10.66
C LEU A 171 4.43 9.44 11.16
N PHE A 172 4.41 10.40 10.26
CA PHE A 172 4.07 11.79 10.53
C PHE A 172 2.84 12.17 9.72
N LEU A 173 1.79 12.55 10.42
CA LEU A 173 0.54 13.05 9.85
C LEU A 173 0.71 14.53 9.54
N GLY A 174 0.04 15.03 8.51
CA GLY A 174 0.00 16.46 8.25
C GLY A 174 -1.26 16.92 7.55
N SER A 175 -1.45 18.23 7.56
CA SER A 175 -2.56 18.93 6.89
C SER A 175 -2.03 19.87 5.82
N ILE A 176 -2.82 20.04 4.76
CA ILE A 176 -2.56 20.93 3.64
C ILE A 176 -3.23 22.29 3.88
N ASN A 177 -4.46 22.30 4.40
CA ASN A 177 -5.24 23.52 4.56
C ASN A 177 -5.24 23.99 6.02
N PHE A 178 -4.74 25.21 6.26
CA PHE A 178 -4.76 25.84 7.57
C PHE A 178 -5.62 27.10 7.55
N HIS A 179 -6.23 27.42 8.70
CA HIS A 179 -7.16 28.54 8.83
C HIS A 179 -6.82 29.44 10.02
N GLY A 180 -7.36 30.66 10.01
CA GLY A 180 -7.26 31.61 11.12
C GLY A 180 -5.83 31.90 11.59
N ASP A 181 -5.63 31.89 12.90
CA ASP A 181 -4.31 32.16 13.50
C ASP A 181 -3.31 31.03 13.29
N GLN A 182 -3.79 29.79 13.14
CA GLN A 182 -2.92 28.67 12.81
C GLN A 182 -2.28 28.87 11.43
N ARG A 183 -3.06 29.26 10.42
CA ARG A 183 -2.54 29.62 9.09
C ARG A 183 -1.41 30.64 9.19
N LYS A 184 -1.58 31.71 9.98
CA LYS A 184 -0.56 32.75 10.14
C LYS A 184 0.73 32.21 10.77
N LYS A 185 0.62 31.34 11.78
CA LYS A 185 1.78 30.71 12.43
C LYS A 185 2.51 29.75 11.51
N VAL A 186 1.77 28.97 10.73
CA VAL A 186 2.33 28.08 9.69
C VAL A 186 2.99 28.92 8.59
N VAL A 187 2.34 29.91 8.00
CA VAL A 187 3.01 30.73 6.96
C VAL A 187 4.27 31.41 7.52
N ALA A 188 4.25 31.87 8.77
CA ALA A 188 5.41 32.47 9.43
C ALA A 188 6.50 31.48 9.91
N GLY A 189 6.34 30.17 9.70
CA GLY A 189 7.33 29.16 10.14
C GLY A 189 7.37 28.92 11.65
N LYS A 190 6.41 29.45 12.41
CA LYS A 190 6.35 29.32 13.88
C LYS A 190 5.71 28.01 14.35
N GLU A 191 4.94 27.38 13.47
CA GLU A 191 4.29 26.09 13.70
C GLU A 191 4.66 25.14 12.55
N GLY A 192 4.89 23.87 12.89
CA GLY A 192 5.14 22.80 11.92
C GLY A 192 3.84 22.35 11.25
N ILE A 193 3.97 21.58 10.18
CA ILE A 193 2.82 20.96 9.49
C ILE A 193 2.67 19.47 9.81
N TYR A 194 3.53 18.95 10.68
CA TYR A 194 3.64 17.53 10.98
C TYR A 194 3.34 17.26 12.45
N GLU A 195 2.60 16.18 12.68
CA GLU A 195 2.40 15.55 13.99
C GLU A 195 2.85 14.09 13.90
N GLU A 196 3.67 13.61 14.84
CA GLU A 196 4.06 12.20 14.86
C GLU A 196 2.90 11.33 15.33
N LEU A 197 2.58 10.29 14.54
CA LEU A 197 1.60 9.27 14.91
C LEU A 197 2.21 8.34 15.96
N LEU A 198 1.84 8.57 17.21
CA LEU A 198 2.12 7.69 18.33
C LEU A 198 0.97 6.66 18.40
N ASP A 199 0.28 6.56 19.53
CA ASP A 199 -0.78 5.57 19.75
C ASP A 199 -2.18 6.22 19.82
N GLN A 200 -2.28 7.47 19.38
CA GLN A 200 -3.54 8.20 19.34
C GLN A 200 -4.46 7.69 18.22
N MET A 201 -5.77 7.75 18.47
CA MET A 201 -6.78 7.53 17.44
C MET A 201 -6.77 8.68 16.44
N VAL A 202 -6.75 8.36 15.15
CA VAL A 202 -6.91 9.35 14.08
C VAL A 202 -8.38 9.51 13.76
N TYR A 203 -8.96 10.64 14.16
CA TYR A 203 -10.36 10.98 13.88
C TYR A 203 -10.58 11.27 12.38
N ASN A 204 -11.83 11.19 11.93
CA ASN A 204 -12.19 11.59 10.57
C ASN A 204 -11.73 13.03 10.33
N PHE A 205 -11.18 13.30 9.14
CA PHE A 205 -10.60 14.60 8.78
C PHE A 205 -9.39 15.04 9.65
N GLY A 206 -8.78 14.11 10.39
CA GLY A 206 -7.67 14.42 11.31
C GLY A 206 -6.33 14.70 10.62
N CYS A 207 -6.17 14.35 9.34
CA CYS A 207 -4.99 14.66 8.54
C CYS A 207 -5.30 14.55 7.05
N ASP A 208 -4.55 15.25 6.20
CA ASP A 208 -4.70 15.18 4.73
C ASP A 208 -3.71 14.19 4.11
N PHE A 209 -2.58 13.94 4.78
CA PHE A 209 -1.56 13.01 4.32
C PHE A 209 -0.75 12.43 5.47
N ALA A 210 0.03 11.40 5.17
CA ALA A 210 1.04 10.86 6.08
C ALA A 210 2.34 10.51 5.36
N VAL A 211 3.48 10.77 5.99
CA VAL A 211 4.83 10.50 5.47
C VAL A 211 5.71 9.81 6.52
N PRO A 212 6.67 8.96 6.12
CA PRO A 212 7.53 8.25 7.06
C PRO A 212 8.57 9.13 7.76
N ALA A 213 8.90 10.28 7.18
CA ALA A 213 9.78 11.28 7.77
C ALA A 213 9.34 12.70 7.35
N PRO A 214 9.51 13.73 8.21
CA PRO A 214 9.25 15.12 7.83
C PRO A 214 10.15 15.55 6.68
N ASP A 215 9.60 16.32 5.74
CA ASP A 215 10.28 16.73 4.53
C ASP A 215 10.19 18.25 4.32
N LYS A 216 11.35 18.90 4.17
CA LYS A 216 11.43 20.36 4.07
C LYS A 216 10.83 20.89 2.76
N GLU A 217 10.87 20.09 1.70
CA GLU A 217 10.31 20.49 0.40
C GLU A 217 8.79 20.47 0.44
N LEU A 218 8.19 19.39 0.95
CA LEU A 218 6.75 19.30 1.20
C LEU A 218 6.27 20.42 2.14
N GLU A 219 7.00 20.70 3.21
CA GLU A 219 6.72 21.81 4.11
C GLU A 219 6.71 23.17 3.39
N LYS A 220 7.70 23.41 2.52
CA LYS A 220 7.76 24.64 1.72
C LYS A 220 6.57 24.76 0.75
N LEU A 221 6.20 23.65 0.08
CA LEU A 221 5.06 23.63 -0.84
C LEU A 221 3.75 23.96 -0.11
N ILE A 222 3.51 23.35 1.06
CA ILE A 222 2.32 23.59 1.87
C ILE A 222 2.30 25.01 2.44
N ARG A 223 3.44 25.54 2.90
CA ARG A 223 3.52 26.94 3.36
C ARG A 223 3.20 27.92 2.23
N ALA A 224 3.75 27.70 1.03
CA ALA A 224 3.45 28.52 -0.15
C ALA A 224 1.97 28.42 -0.57
N TRP A 225 1.38 27.21 -0.52
CA TRP A 225 -0.04 27.00 -0.74
C TRP A 225 -0.90 27.83 0.22
N ASN A 226 -0.54 27.85 1.49
CA ASN A 226 -1.27 28.61 2.50
C ASN A 226 -0.99 30.12 2.44
N GLU A 227 0.17 30.55 1.96
CA GLU A 227 0.49 31.97 1.77
C GLU A 227 -0.27 32.60 0.60
N ASP A 228 -0.44 31.85 -0.50
CA ASP A 228 -1.14 32.36 -1.68
C ASP A 228 -2.62 32.66 -1.36
N GLU A 229 -3.09 33.87 -1.63
CA GLU A 229 -4.50 34.26 -1.40
C GLU A 229 -5.34 34.22 -2.68
N ARG A 230 -4.73 33.86 -3.82
CA ARG A 230 -5.42 33.82 -5.11
C ARG A 230 -6.43 32.68 -5.18
N LEU A 231 -7.58 32.99 -5.77
CA LEU A 231 -8.64 32.05 -6.12
C LEU A 231 -8.96 32.16 -7.63
N PRO A 232 -9.18 31.04 -8.35
CA PRO A 232 -9.09 29.66 -7.85
C PRO A 232 -7.63 29.24 -7.62
N LYS A 233 -7.44 28.33 -6.67
CA LYS A 233 -6.16 27.65 -6.46
C LYS A 233 -5.82 26.78 -7.66
N LYS A 234 -4.53 26.58 -7.94
CA LYS A 234 -4.09 25.82 -9.11
C LYS A 234 -3.95 24.33 -8.79
N LEU A 235 -4.44 23.50 -9.70
CA LEU A 235 -4.29 22.04 -9.60
C LEU A 235 -2.81 21.62 -9.56
N VAL A 236 -1.93 22.31 -10.30
CA VAL A 236 -0.49 22.00 -10.33
C VAL A 236 0.18 22.10 -8.94
N ASP A 237 -0.31 22.98 -8.07
CA ASP A 237 0.23 23.11 -6.71
C ASP A 237 -0.22 21.91 -5.85
N VAL A 238 -1.45 21.44 -6.05
CA VAL A 238 -1.97 20.22 -5.41
C VAL A 238 -1.18 19.00 -5.88
N GLU A 239 -0.98 18.84 -7.19
CA GLU A 239 -0.19 17.75 -7.78
C GLU A 239 1.27 17.75 -7.28
N ALA A 240 1.88 18.92 -7.08
CA ALA A 240 3.22 19.01 -6.52
C ALA A 240 3.27 18.51 -5.07
N MET A 241 2.29 18.87 -4.23
CA MET A 241 2.21 18.41 -2.85
C MET A 241 1.92 16.91 -2.77
N THR A 242 0.89 16.43 -3.45
CA THR A 242 0.49 15.02 -3.41
C THR A 242 1.55 14.12 -4.04
N GLY A 243 2.17 14.56 -5.14
CA GLY A 243 3.29 13.86 -5.76
C GLY A 243 4.53 13.80 -4.87
N ARG A 244 4.80 14.85 -4.09
CA ARG A 244 5.91 14.82 -3.11
C ARG A 244 5.63 13.83 -1.97
N VAL A 245 4.40 13.78 -1.46
CA VAL A 245 3.98 12.77 -0.47
C VAL A 245 4.23 11.36 -0.98
N GLU A 246 3.87 11.06 -2.23
CA GLU A 246 4.08 9.74 -2.84
C GLU A 246 5.57 9.39 -3.02
N GLN A 247 6.40 10.37 -3.43
CA GLN A 247 7.85 10.18 -3.56
C GLN A 247 8.53 9.85 -2.23
N LEU A 248 8.00 10.36 -1.12
CA LEU A 248 8.47 10.06 0.22
C LEU A 248 8.02 8.68 0.72
N GLY A 249 7.25 7.93 -0.07
CA GLY A 249 6.61 6.69 0.35
C GLY A 249 5.41 6.93 1.28
N GLY A 250 4.84 8.13 1.26
CA GLY A 250 3.66 8.49 2.03
C GLY A 250 2.34 8.17 1.32
N ILE A 251 1.24 8.61 1.93
CA ILE A 251 -0.11 8.53 1.38
C ILE A 251 -0.85 9.85 1.49
N ASN A 252 -1.65 10.14 0.48
CA ASN A 252 -2.66 11.19 0.50
C ASN A 252 -4.00 10.56 0.90
N LEU A 253 -4.73 11.21 1.80
CA LEU A 253 -5.97 10.69 2.36
C LEU A 253 -7.15 11.55 1.90
N ILE A 254 -8.22 10.86 1.51
CA ILE A 254 -9.55 11.47 1.33
C ILE A 254 -10.38 10.93 2.48
N TRP A 255 -11.09 11.79 3.18
CA TRP A 255 -12.04 11.38 4.20
C TRP A 255 -13.44 11.59 3.65
N TYR A 256 -14.29 10.59 3.86
CA TYR A 256 -15.71 10.70 3.60
C TYR A 256 -16.39 11.00 4.89
#